data_AF-A0A968FP37-F1
#
_entry.id   AF-A0A968FP37-F1
#
_cell.length_a   1.000
_cell.length_b   1.000
_cell.length_c   1.000
_cell.angle_alpha   90.00
_cell.angle_beta   90.00
_cell.angle_gamma   90.00
#
_symmetry.space_group_name_H-M   'P 1'
#
loop_
_entity.id
_entity.type
_entity.pdbx_description
1 polymer ?
#
loop_
_entity_poly.entity_id
_entity_poly.type
_entity_poly.pdbx_seq_one_letter_code
_entity_poly.pdbx_strand_id
1 'polypeptide(L)' 'MFYQVRIKKPDGTVKKVISEKKLNRIHWNNFQKSEEEIGLVTASKQQVPTWVKQKLDLEYPDILSDNLNYSG' A
#
# COMPACT_ATOMS: atom_id res chain seq x y z
N MET A 1 -10.47 -0.13 16.42
CA MET A 1 -11.48 0.75 17.06
C MET A 1 -10.74 1.84 17.82
N PHE A 2 -11.09 3.12 17.66
CA PHE A 2 -10.36 4.22 18.30
C PHE A 2 -11.15 4.73 19.52
N TYR A 3 -10.49 4.87 20.67
CA TYR A 3 -11.16 5.31 21.89
C TYR A 3 -10.91 6.80 22.14
N GLN A 4 -11.93 7.49 22.67
CA GLN A 4 -11.79 8.88 23.09
C GLN A 4 -10.66 9.01 24.12
N VAL A 5 -9.72 9.91 23.87
CA VAL A 5 -8.60 10.18 24.79
C VAL A 5 -8.72 11.56 25.40
N ARG A 6 -8.39 11.64 26.70
CA ARG A 6 -8.37 12.88 27.48
C ARG A 6 -6.94 13.18 27.86
N ILE A 7 -6.43 14.33 27.42
CA ILE A 7 -5.14 14.85 27.81
C ILE A 7 -5.35 15.67 29.07
N LYS A 8 -4.69 15.30 30.16
CA LYS A 8 -4.69 16.04 31.42
C LYS A 8 -3.46 16.94 31.51
N LYS A 9 -3.61 18.05 32.22
CA LYS A 9 -2.49 18.88 32.67
C LYS A 9 -1.84 18.25 33.91
N PRO A 10 -0.63 18.69 34.31
CA PRO A 10 0.02 18.22 35.54
C PRO A 10 -0.79 18.47 36.81
N ASP A 11 -1.65 19.50 36.81
CA ASP A 11 -2.60 19.83 37.88
C ASP A 11 -3.82 18.89 37.95
N GLY A 12 -3.89 17.87 37.09
CA GLY A 12 -4.99 16.91 37.01
C GLY A 12 -6.20 17.38 36.22
N THR A 13 -6.26 18.65 35.80
CA THR A 13 -7.38 19.18 35.01
C THR A 13 -7.35 18.66 33.57
N VAL A 14 -8.53 18.49 32.98
CA VAL A 14 -8.63 18.06 31.58
C VAL A 14 -8.23 19.22 30.66
N LYS A 15 -7.09 19.08 29.98
CA LYS A 15 -6.59 20.04 29.00
C LYS A 15 -7.37 19.96 27.69
N LYS A 16 -7.62 18.74 27.22
CA LYS A 16 -8.16 18.49 25.89
C LYS A 16 -8.80 17.12 25.83
N VAL A 17 -9.90 17.02 25.10
CA VAL A 17 -10.53 15.75 24.76
C VAL A 17 -10.43 15.57 23.25
N ILE A 18 -9.90 14.43 22.83
CA ILE A 18 -9.79 14.05 21.43
C ILE A 18 -10.80 12.93 21.19
N SER A 19 -11.79 13.21 20.33
CA SER A 19 -12.82 12.26 19.96
C SER A 19 -12.28 11.15 19.06
N GLU A 20 -12.98 10.02 19.06
CA GLU A 20 -12.73 8.89 18.16
C GLU A 20 -12.60 9.33 16.69
N LYS A 21 -13.56 10.14 16.20
CA LYS A 21 -13.56 10.65 14.82
C LYS A 21 -12.29 11.42 14.48
N LYS A 22 -11.75 12.18 15.45
CA LYS A 22 -10.54 12.97 15.25
C LYS A 22 -9.29 12.08 15.21
N LEU A 23 -9.22 11.05 16.06
CA LEU A 23 -8.12 10.07 16.05
C LEU A 23 -8.11 9.28 14.74
N ASN A 24 -9.27 8.82 14.30
CA ASN A 24 -9.45 8.10 13.05
C ASN A 24 -8.92 8.94 11.87
N ARG A 25 -9.31 10.21 11.78
CA ARG A 25 -8.81 11.14 10.76
C ARG A 25 -7.29 11.33 10.82
N ILE A 26 -6.72 11.50 12.02
CA ILE A 26 -5.27 11.68 12.18
C ILE A 26 -4.52 10.42 11.74
N HIS A 27 -5.00 9.25 12.16
CA HIS A 27 -4.39 7.97 11.81
C HIS A 27 -4.35 7.75 10.30
N TRP A 28 -5.49 7.87 9.61
CA TRP A 28 -5.53 7.65 8.17
C TRP A 28 -4.75 8.70 7.38
N ASN A 29 -4.74 9.95 7.83
CA ASN A 29 -3.92 10.99 7.20
C ASN A 29 -2.42 10.70 7.33
N ASN A 30 -1.98 10.18 8.47
CA ASN A 30 -0.58 9.77 8.65
C ASN A 30 -0.25 8.52 7.84
N PHE A 31 -1.16 7.55 7.80
CA PHE A 31 -1.02 6.33 7.01
C PHE A 31 -0.90 6.64 5.52
N GLN A 32 -1.77 7.49 4.97
CA GLN A 32 -1.69 7.90 3.55
C GLN A 32 -0.36 8.57 3.23
N LYS A 33 0.13 9.46 4.12
CA LYS A 33 1.44 10.09 3.92
C LYS A 33 2.60 9.10 3.96
N SER A 34 2.58 8.14 4.90
CA SER A 34 3.62 7.11 4.95
C SER A 34 3.55 6.18 3.75
N GLU A 35 2.36 5.83 3.28
CA GLU A 35 2.17 5.03 2.07
C GLU A 35 2.60 5.78 0.81
N GLU A 36 2.35 7.08 0.69
CA GLU A 36 2.86 7.89 -0.42
C GLU A 36 4.40 7.92 -0.42
N GLU A 37 5.03 8.06 0.75
CA GLU A 37 6.47 8.05 0.91
C GLU A 37 7.09 6.67 0.59
N ILE A 38 6.49 5.58 1.11
CA ILE A 38 6.91 4.21 0.81
C ILE A 38 6.63 3.86 -0.65
N GLY A 39 5.50 4.28 -1.19
CA GLY A 39 5.08 4.09 -2.58
C GLY A 39 6.06 4.73 -3.57
N LEU A 40 6.55 5.93 -3.28
CA LEU A 40 7.59 6.60 -4.07
C LEU A 40 8.93 5.85 -4.04
N VAL A 41 9.31 5.28 -2.89
CA VAL A 41 10.56 4.50 -2.74
C VAL A 41 10.43 3.09 -3.35
N THR A 42 9.25 2.49 -3.32
CA THR A 42 8.98 1.16 -3.87
C THR A 42 8.60 1.18 -5.36
N ALA A 43 8.14 2.32 -5.88
CA ALA A 43 7.85 2.53 -7.30
C ALA A 43 9.10 2.67 -8.19
N SER A 44 10.31 2.62 -7.62
CA SER A 44 11.47 2.19 -8.41
C SER A 44 11.20 0.74 -8.80
N LYS A 45 10.59 0.53 -9.97
CA LYS A 45 10.36 -0.78 -10.61
C LYS A 45 11.47 -1.72 -10.15
N GLN A 46 11.13 -2.76 -9.38
CA GLN A 46 12.06 -3.86 -9.14
C GLN A 46 12.58 -4.26 -10.52
N GLN A 47 13.84 -3.91 -10.80
CA GLN A 47 14.50 -4.32 -12.03
C GLN A 47 14.63 -5.83 -11.91
N VAL A 48 13.66 -6.55 -12.46
CA VAL A 48 13.75 -7.99 -12.62
C VAL A 48 15.06 -8.24 -13.35
N PRO A 49 16.03 -8.95 -12.74
CA PRO A 49 17.29 -9.19 -13.40
C PRO A 49 17.04 -9.87 -14.75
N THR A 50 17.76 -9.45 -15.79
CA THR A 50 17.53 -9.91 -17.17
C THR A 50 17.51 -11.44 -17.30
N TRP A 51 18.32 -12.14 -16.49
CA TRP A 51 18.38 -13.60 -16.48
C TRP A 51 17.09 -14.25 -15.97
N VAL A 52 16.36 -13.62 -15.04
CA VAL A 52 15.08 -14.14 -14.53
C VAL A 52 14.04 -14.07 -15.63
N LYS A 53 13.96 -12.94 -16.34
CA LYS A 53 13.06 -12.79 -17.49
C LYS A 53 13.40 -13.80 -18.58
N GLN A 54 14.67 -13.91 -18.96
CA GLN A 54 15.10 -14.87 -19.99
C GLN A 54 14.77 -16.33 -19.63
N LYS A 55 14.92 -16.71 -18.36
CA LYS A 55 14.56 -18.06 -17.91
C LYS A 55 13.05 -18.30 -18.02
N LEU A 56 12.24 -17.32 -17.61
CA LEU A 56 10.78 -17.40 -17.70
C LEU A 56 10.30 -17.42 -19.15
N ASP A 57 10.90 -16.63 -20.04
CA ASP A 57 10.57 -16.61 -21.47
C ASP A 57 10.90 -17.97 -22.15
N LEU A 58 11.89 -18.71 -21.65
CA LEU A 58 12.22 -20.07 -22.10
C LEU A 58 11.29 -21.14 -21.51
N GLU A 59 10.88 -20.97 -20.26
CA GLU A 59 10.03 -21.92 -19.53
C GLU A 59 8.55 -21.78 -19.91
N TYR A 60 8.14 -20.55 -20.24
CA TYR A 60 6.79 -20.17 -20.66
C TYR A 60 6.88 -19.36 -21.96
N PRO A 61 7.26 -19.97 -23.09
CA PRO A 61 7.24 -19.29 -24.36
C PRO A 61 5.82 -18.81 -24.62
N ASP A 62 5.66 -17.51 -24.91
CA ASP A 62 4.37 -16.93 -25.26
C ASP A 62 3.80 -17.70 -26.44
N ILE A 63 2.83 -18.58 -26.17
CA ILE A 63 2.05 -19.28 -27.16
C ILE A 63 1.04 -18.27 -27.70
N LEU A 64 1.53 -17.22 -28.36
CA LEU A 64 0.68 -16.37 -29.19
C LEU A 64 0.30 -17.20 -30.41
N SER A 65 -0.75 -17.98 -30.22
CA SER A 65 -1.83 -18.18 -31.18
C SER A 65 -1.35 -18.32 -32.63
N ASP A 66 -0.72 -19.45 -32.92
CA ASP A 66 -0.78 -19.98 -34.27
C ASP A 66 -2.20 -20.54 -34.47
N ASN A 67 -3.00 -19.79 -35.24
CA ASN A 67 -4.06 -20.26 -36.11
C ASN A 67 -4.74 -21.60 -35.76
N LEU A 68 -5.86 -21.55 -35.02
CA LEU A 68 -6.88 -22.60 -35.13
C LEU A 68 -8.23 -21.97 -35.47
N ASN A 69 -8.58 -22.14 -36.74
CA ASN A 69 -9.91 -21.98 -37.30
C ASN A 69 -10.97 -22.63 -36.40
N TYR A 70 -11.89 -21.84 -35.86
CA TYR A 70 -13.18 -22.36 -35.41
C TYR A 70 -14.17 -22.24 -36.57
N SER A 71 -14.30 -23.33 -37.32
CA SER A 71 -15.50 -23.67 -38.08
C SER A 71 -16.12 -24.89 -37.39
N GLY A 72 -17.36 -24.74 -36.91
CA GLY A 72 -18.13 -25.74 -36.19
C GLY A 72 -19.29 -25.11 -35.46
#